data_AF-A0A4Y2HWG4-F1
#
_entry.id   AF-A0A4Y2HWG4-F1
#
_cell.length_a   1.000
_cell.length_b   1.000
_cell.length_c   1.000
_cell.angle_alpha   90.00
_cell.angle_beta   90.00
_cell.angle_gamma   90.00
#
_symmetry.space_group_name_H-M   'P 1'
#
loop_
_entity.id
_entity.type
_entity.pdbx_description
1 polymer ?
#
loop_
_entity_poly.entity_id
_entity_poly.type
_entity_poly.pdbx_seq_one_letter_code
_entity_poly.pdbx_strand_id
1 'polypeptide(L)'
;MLESQRAHACSLRHQASCLSNLVGQVVHEKLSYVNLAGWFPDRFPRKCFRGLVVQTLSVILDKRRAVAFQFDFKNITCEVKARREVIMSAGTTNTAQLLMLSGIGPKEHLEEFKIPVVADFPVGNNLQNHVAAILPYALDPKIPTIKQKLENLSNIQENFERRSGIIANPVAITLKI
;
A
#
# COMPACT_ATOMS: atom_id res chain seq x y z
N MET A 1 7.01 -10.23 -32.81
CA MET A 1 6.79 -9.26 -31.70
C MET A 1 5.64 -9.64 -30.75
N LEU A 2 4.47 -10.08 -31.24
CA LEU A 2 3.32 -10.46 -30.40
C LEU A 2 3.53 -11.73 -29.54
N GLU A 3 4.41 -12.65 -29.97
CA GLU A 3 4.68 -13.90 -29.23
C GLU A 3 5.60 -13.70 -28.02
N SER A 4 6.55 -12.77 -28.11
CA SER A 4 7.43 -12.38 -26.98
C SER A 4 6.64 -11.75 -25.82
N GLN A 5 5.62 -10.94 -26.13
CA GLN A 5 4.69 -10.35 -25.16
C GLN A 5 3.81 -11.40 -24.45
N ARG A 6 3.41 -12.47 -25.17
CA ARG A 6 2.63 -13.58 -24.59
C ARG A 6 3.47 -14.48 -23.68
N ALA A 7 4.75 -14.69 -24.01
CA ALA A 7 5.68 -15.46 -23.18
C ALA A 7 5.97 -14.76 -21.84
N HIS A 8 6.16 -13.43 -21.86
CA HIS A 8 6.32 -12.62 -20.64
C HIS A 8 5.06 -12.67 -19.74
N ALA A 9 3.86 -12.60 -20.33
CA ALA A 9 2.61 -12.73 -19.59
C ALA A 9 2.38 -14.13 -18.97
N CYS A 10 3.00 -15.18 -19.54
CA CYS A 10 2.93 -16.54 -19.01
C CYS A 10 3.92 -16.76 -17.84
N SER A 11 5.12 -16.19 -17.94
CA SER A 11 6.13 -16.17 -16.85
C SER A 11 5.62 -15.42 -15.61
N LEU A 12 4.91 -14.32 -15.81
CA LEU A 12 4.25 -13.56 -14.74
C LEU A 12 3.15 -14.35 -14.00
N ARG A 13 2.49 -15.32 -14.67
CA ARG A 13 1.51 -16.21 -14.00
C ARG A 13 2.16 -17.19 -13.02
N HIS A 14 3.39 -17.64 -13.30
CA HIS A 14 4.14 -18.50 -12.39
C HIS A 14 4.75 -17.71 -11.22
N GLN A 15 5.20 -16.46 -11.44
CA GLN A 15 5.76 -15.64 -10.35
C GLN A 15 4.70 -15.08 -9.39
N ALA A 16 3.49 -14.80 -9.88
CA ALA A 16 2.37 -14.37 -9.03
C ALA A 16 1.89 -15.46 -8.05
N SER A 17 2.09 -16.76 -8.36
CA SER A 17 1.77 -17.83 -7.41
C SER A 17 2.77 -17.89 -6.25
N CYS A 18 4.06 -17.60 -6.48
CA CYS A 18 5.07 -17.56 -5.42
C CYS A 18 4.90 -16.38 -4.45
N LEU A 19 4.54 -15.18 -4.93
CA LEU A 19 4.28 -14.03 -4.05
C LEU A 19 3.00 -14.18 -3.22
N SER A 20 2.03 -14.96 -3.70
CA SER A 20 0.81 -15.27 -2.94
C SER A 20 1.10 -16.08 -1.67
N ASN A 21 2.21 -16.83 -1.62
CA ASN A 21 2.63 -17.56 -0.43
C ASN A 21 3.30 -16.66 0.61
N LEU A 22 4.03 -15.62 0.19
CA LEU A 22 4.70 -14.69 1.12
C LEU A 22 3.68 -13.76 1.81
N VAL A 23 2.68 -13.28 1.05
CA VAL A 23 1.57 -12.49 1.60
C VAL A 23 0.62 -13.38 2.43
N GLY A 24 0.44 -14.64 2.03
CA GLY A 24 -0.40 -15.60 2.74
C GLY A 24 0.10 -15.94 4.16
N GLN A 25 1.41 -15.92 4.40
CA GLN A 25 1.99 -16.24 5.72
C GLN A 25 1.79 -15.13 6.76
N VAL A 26 1.80 -13.86 6.36
CA VAL A 26 1.60 -12.73 7.31
C VAL A 26 0.12 -12.55 7.69
N VAL A 27 -0.77 -13.02 6.82
CA VAL A 27 -2.22 -12.75 6.89
C VAL A 27 -2.99 -13.73 7.78
N HIS A 28 -2.48 -14.95 7.99
CA HIS A 28 -3.26 -16.02 8.64
C HIS A 28 -3.36 -15.94 10.18
N GLU A 29 -2.64 -15.03 10.84
CA GLU A 29 -2.39 -15.16 12.29
C GLU A 29 -3.10 -14.16 13.22
N LYS A 30 -4.00 -13.30 12.71
CA LYS A 30 -4.83 -12.37 13.54
C LYS A 30 -4.04 -11.52 14.55
N LEU A 31 -2.78 -11.17 14.28
CA LEU A 31 -1.96 -10.36 15.19
C LEU A 31 -2.24 -8.85 15.07
N SER A 32 -2.87 -8.41 13.97
CA SER A 32 -3.48 -7.09 13.80
C SER A 32 -4.45 -7.13 12.62
N TYR A 33 -5.60 -6.47 12.71
CA TYR A 33 -6.56 -6.43 11.59
C TYR A 33 -6.08 -5.42 10.55
N VAL A 34 -5.22 -5.88 9.64
CA VAL A 34 -4.81 -5.11 8.46
C VAL A 34 -5.77 -5.41 7.31
N ASN A 35 -6.15 -4.39 6.53
CA ASN A 35 -7.14 -4.51 5.45
C ASN A 35 -6.86 -5.67 4.49
N LEU A 36 -5.58 -5.91 4.18
CA LEU A 36 -5.16 -6.99 3.29
C LEU A 36 -5.53 -8.38 3.85
N ALA A 37 -5.40 -8.57 5.16
CA ALA A 37 -5.67 -9.85 5.80
C ALA A 37 -7.16 -10.14 5.95
N GLY A 38 -7.97 -9.12 6.19
CA GLY A 38 -9.41 -9.27 6.44
C GLY A 38 -10.31 -9.36 5.20
N TRP A 39 -9.86 -8.86 4.04
CA TRP A 39 -10.69 -8.78 2.83
C TRP A 39 -10.32 -9.76 1.72
N PHE A 40 -9.04 -10.10 1.57
CA PHE A 40 -8.55 -10.71 0.33
C PHE A 40 -8.43 -12.25 0.32
N PRO A 41 -8.19 -12.98 1.43
CA PRO A 41 -8.03 -14.44 1.38
C PRO A 41 -9.33 -15.20 1.13
N ASP A 42 -10.41 -14.83 1.83
CA ASP A 42 -11.61 -15.69 1.93
C ASP A 42 -12.82 -15.21 1.12
N ARG A 43 -12.87 -13.92 0.74
CA ARG A 43 -14.09 -13.33 0.14
C ARG A 43 -14.12 -13.27 -1.38
N PHE A 44 -12.97 -13.36 -2.06
CA PHE A 44 -12.93 -13.25 -3.51
C PHE A 44 -12.44 -14.56 -4.15
N PRO A 45 -13.27 -15.26 -4.95
CA PRO A 45 -12.80 -16.41 -5.71
C PRO A 45 -11.65 -15.97 -6.63
N ARG A 46 -10.49 -16.64 -6.52
CA ARG A 46 -9.21 -16.31 -7.21
C ARG A 46 -9.31 -16.17 -8.74
N LYS A 47 -10.43 -16.61 -9.35
CA LYS A 47 -10.67 -16.47 -10.79
C LYS A 47 -10.91 -15.02 -11.22
N CYS A 48 -11.47 -14.18 -10.35
CA CYS A 48 -11.91 -12.83 -10.71
C CYS A 48 -11.03 -11.71 -10.11
N PHE A 49 -10.20 -12.04 -9.12
CA PHE A 49 -9.32 -11.09 -8.45
C PHE A 49 -7.85 -11.44 -8.71
N ARG A 50 -7.07 -10.45 -9.14
CA ARG A 50 -5.61 -10.57 -9.33
C ARG A 50 -4.92 -9.44 -8.58
N GLY A 51 -4.05 -9.81 -7.64
CA GLY A 51 -3.16 -8.87 -6.97
C GLY A 51 -1.83 -8.77 -7.69
N LEU A 52 -1.27 -7.56 -7.73
CA LEU A 52 0.09 -7.30 -8.18
C LEU A 52 0.68 -6.20 -7.30
N VAL A 53 1.91 -6.39 -6.81
CA VAL A 53 2.63 -5.39 -6.01
C VAL A 53 3.61 -4.67 -6.93
N VAL A 54 3.30 -3.43 -7.28
CA VAL A 54 4.07 -2.57 -8.19
C VAL A 54 3.88 -1.10 -7.83
N GLN A 55 4.82 -0.26 -8.25
CA GLN A 55 4.68 1.19 -8.16
C GLN A 55 3.93 1.71 -9.39
N THR A 56 2.77 2.33 -9.14
CA THR A 56 2.01 3.02 -10.19
C THR A 56 2.67 4.37 -10.50
N LEU A 57 2.72 4.72 -11.79
CA LEU A 57 3.30 5.96 -12.27
C LEU A 57 2.23 7.01 -12.59
N SER A 58 1.23 6.63 -13.39
CA SER A 58 0.19 7.53 -13.86
C SER A 58 -1.05 6.77 -14.35
N VAL A 59 -2.15 7.48 -14.51
CA VAL A 59 -3.38 7.01 -15.13
C VAL A 59 -3.49 7.63 -16.52
N ILE A 60 -3.78 6.80 -17.52
CA ILE A 60 -4.00 7.25 -18.89
C ILE A 60 -5.47 7.60 -19.06
N LEU A 61 -5.71 8.81 -19.57
CA LEU A 61 -7.04 9.36 -19.79
C LEU A 61 -7.30 9.49 -21.30
N ASP A 62 -8.48 9.04 -21.72
CA ASP A 62 -9.06 9.37 -23.02
C ASP A 62 -10.15 10.42 -22.78
N LYS A 63 -9.83 11.69 -23.07
CA LYS A 63 -10.62 12.88 -22.72
C LYS A 63 -10.90 12.95 -21.22
N ARG A 64 -12.06 12.45 -20.79
CA ARG A 64 -12.53 12.43 -19.39
C ARG A 64 -12.68 11.03 -18.81
N ARG A 65 -12.25 9.99 -19.54
CA ARG A 65 -12.39 8.59 -19.11
C ARG A 65 -11.02 7.99 -18.83
N ALA A 66 -10.84 7.43 -17.64
CA ALA A 66 -9.68 6.61 -17.32
C ALA A 66 -9.73 5.29 -18.10
N VAL A 67 -8.70 5.02 -18.90
CA VAL A 67 -8.67 3.85 -19.80
C VAL A 67 -7.61 2.83 -19.41
N ALA A 68 -6.54 3.28 -18.75
CA ALA A 68 -5.45 2.43 -18.32
C ALA A 68 -4.66 3.08 -17.18
N PHE A 69 -3.80 2.31 -16.54
CA PHE A 69 -2.76 2.83 -15.65
C PHE A 69 -1.40 2.28 -16.06
N GLN A 70 -0.37 3.08 -15.83
CA GLN A 70 1.03 2.72 -16.05
C GLN A 70 1.70 2.42 -14.71
N PHE A 71 2.58 1.42 -14.72
CA PHE A 71 3.39 1.04 -13.57
C PHE A 71 4.74 0.55 -14.04
N ASP A 72 5.73 0.63 -13.16
CA ASP A 72 7.04 0.04 -13.42
C ASP A 72 7.12 -1.38 -12.89
N PHE A 73 7.65 -2.26 -13.73
CA PHE A 73 7.97 -3.64 -13.35
C PHE A 73 9.31 -4.04 -13.92
N LYS A 74 10.29 -4.28 -13.03
CA LYS A 74 11.67 -4.66 -13.40
C LYS A 74 12.29 -3.68 -14.42
N ASN A 75 12.17 -2.38 -14.16
CA ASN A 75 12.63 -1.28 -15.03
C ASN A 75 11.99 -1.25 -16.42
N ILE A 76 10.83 -1.90 -16.58
CA ILE A 76 10.02 -1.82 -17.80
C ILE A 76 8.70 -1.17 -17.42
N THR A 77 8.39 -0.05 -18.07
CA THR A 77 7.09 0.59 -17.94
C THR A 77 6.04 -0.27 -18.65
N CYS A 78 5.05 -0.71 -17.88
CA CYS A 78 3.96 -1.58 -18.30
C CYS A 78 2.64 -0.83 -18.19
N GLU A 79 1.66 -1.21 -19.03
CA GLU A 79 0.32 -0.62 -19.03
C GLU A 79 -0.74 -1.71 -18.81
N VAL A 80 -1.74 -1.43 -17.95
CA VAL A 80 -2.93 -2.26 -17.78
C VAL A 80 -4.19 -1.47 -18.09
N LYS A 81 -4.98 -1.98 -19.03
CA LYS A 81 -6.23 -1.37 -19.48
C LYS A 81 -7.40 -1.73 -18.56
N ALA A 82 -8.19 -0.73 -18.21
CA ALA A 82 -9.44 -0.88 -17.47
C ALA A 82 -10.64 -0.83 -18.43
N ARG A 83 -11.51 -1.84 -18.36
CA ARG A 83 -12.71 -1.91 -19.22
C ARG A 83 -13.86 -1.03 -18.74
N ARG A 84 -13.96 -0.79 -17.44
CA ARG A 84 -15.04 -0.03 -16.82
C ARG A 84 -14.50 1.21 -16.13
N GLU A 85 -13.77 1.00 -15.03
CA GLU A 85 -13.38 2.06 -14.12
C GLU A 85 -11.96 1.82 -13.57
N VAL A 86 -11.31 2.91 -13.15
CA VAL A 86 -10.05 2.90 -12.39
C VAL A 86 -10.35 3.54 -11.05
N ILE A 87 -10.09 2.81 -9.96
CA ILE A 87 -10.30 3.28 -8.59
C ILE A 87 -8.94 3.57 -7.98
N MET A 88 -8.75 4.80 -7.50
CA MET A 88 -7.51 5.21 -6.84
C MET A 88 -7.68 5.10 -5.32
N SER A 89 -6.77 4.37 -4.68
CA SER A 89 -6.79 4.17 -3.23
C SER A 89 -5.37 4.12 -2.67
N ALA A 90 -4.51 5.01 -3.17
CA ALA A 90 -3.10 5.05 -2.80
C ALA A 90 -2.83 5.81 -1.48
N GLY A 91 -3.89 6.23 -0.78
CA GLY A 91 -3.82 7.11 0.40
C GLY A 91 -3.83 8.59 0.03
N THR A 92 -3.94 9.48 1.02
CA THR A 92 -4.17 10.92 0.82
C THR A 92 -3.07 11.57 -0.04
N THR A 93 -1.80 11.31 0.27
CA THR A 93 -0.66 11.92 -0.43
C THR A 93 -0.45 11.34 -1.83
N ASN A 94 -0.36 10.01 -1.94
CA ASN A 94 -0.02 9.37 -3.21
C ASN A 94 -1.16 9.47 -4.24
N THR A 95 -2.42 9.50 -3.79
CA THR A 95 -3.56 9.70 -4.71
C THR A 95 -3.48 11.07 -5.36
N ALA A 96 -3.20 12.12 -4.59
CA ALA A 96 -3.02 13.47 -5.13
C ALA A 96 -1.83 13.51 -6.12
N GLN A 97 -0.70 12.89 -5.77
CA GLN A 97 0.45 12.81 -6.66
C GLN A 97 0.12 12.11 -7.99
N LEU A 98 -0.52 10.93 -7.93
CA LEU A 98 -0.89 10.18 -9.13
C LEU A 98 -1.89 10.94 -10.01
N LEU A 99 -2.83 11.69 -9.42
CA LEU A 99 -3.74 12.55 -10.18
C LEU A 99 -2.97 13.66 -10.92
N MET A 100 -2.04 14.33 -10.23
CA MET A 100 -1.22 15.38 -10.84
C MET A 100 -0.32 14.82 -11.95
N LEU A 101 0.33 13.67 -11.74
CA LEU A 101 1.10 12.96 -12.78
C LEU A 101 0.24 12.52 -13.98
N SER A 102 -1.07 12.41 -13.79
CA SER A 102 -2.04 12.10 -14.84
C SER A 102 -2.63 13.36 -15.50
N GLY A 103 -2.14 14.55 -15.14
CA GLY A 103 -2.63 15.84 -15.67
C GLY A 103 -3.90 16.38 -15.01
N ILE A 104 -4.26 15.87 -13.82
CA ILE A 104 -5.40 16.35 -13.02
C ILE A 104 -4.87 17.06 -11.78
N GLY A 105 -4.92 18.40 -11.77
CA GLY A 105 -4.34 19.21 -10.69
C GLY A 105 -4.26 20.69 -11.02
N PRO A 106 -3.66 21.52 -10.16
CA PRO A 106 -3.58 22.96 -10.37
C PRO A 106 -2.80 23.27 -11.64
N LYS A 107 -3.40 24.02 -12.56
CA LYS A 107 -2.83 24.29 -13.89
C LYS A 107 -1.40 24.84 -13.83
N GLU A 108 -1.15 25.85 -13.01
CA GLU A 108 0.16 26.50 -12.91
C GLU A 108 1.25 25.52 -12.44
N HIS A 109 0.90 24.65 -11.49
CA HIS A 109 1.82 23.63 -10.98
C HIS A 109 2.09 22.55 -12.03
N LEU A 110 1.08 22.09 -12.76
CA LEU A 110 1.28 21.10 -13.82
C LEU A 110 2.15 21.65 -14.96
N GLU A 111 1.95 22.92 -15.34
CA GLU A 111 2.73 23.60 -16.38
C GLU A 111 4.21 23.76 -15.98
N GLU A 112 4.50 24.03 -14.71
CA GLU A 112 5.87 24.09 -14.15
C GLU A 112 6.64 22.78 -14.40
N PHE A 113 5.97 21.64 -14.22
CA PHE A 113 6.53 20.31 -14.43
C PHE A 113 6.36 19.79 -15.86
N LYS A 114 5.89 20.63 -16.80
CA LYS A 114 5.65 20.27 -18.21
C LYS A 114 4.69 19.08 -18.38
N ILE A 115 3.74 18.95 -17.47
CA ILE A 115 2.70 17.92 -17.53
C ILE A 115 1.50 18.47 -18.31
N PRO A 116 1.00 17.77 -19.35
CA PRO A 116 -0.20 18.19 -20.06
C PRO A 116 -1.41 18.27 -19.13
N VAL A 117 -2.07 19.43 -19.10
CA VAL A 117 -3.24 19.65 -18.25
C VAL A 117 -4.47 19.03 -18.89
N VAL A 118 -5.02 18.02 -18.23
CA VAL A 118 -6.29 17.36 -18.61
C VAL A 118 -7.46 18.02 -17.89
N ALA A 119 -7.31 18.32 -16.61
CA ALA A 119 -8.32 19.01 -15.82
C ALA A 119 -7.67 19.86 -14.71
N ASP A 120 -8.10 21.11 -14.63
CA ASP A 120 -7.64 22.05 -13.62
C ASP A 120 -8.50 21.95 -12.35
N PHE A 121 -7.91 21.43 -11.28
CA PHE A 121 -8.56 21.23 -9.99
C PHE A 121 -7.55 21.45 -8.85
N PRO A 122 -8.00 21.90 -7.66
CA PRO A 122 -7.13 22.12 -6.51
C PRO A 122 -6.69 20.81 -5.81
N VAL A 123 -6.16 19.85 -6.59
CA VAL A 123 -5.65 18.57 -6.09
C VAL A 123 -4.42 18.81 -5.22
N GLY A 124 -4.34 18.10 -4.09
CA GLY A 124 -3.25 18.25 -3.12
C GLY A 124 -3.49 19.33 -2.06
N ASN A 125 -4.52 20.16 -2.22
CA ASN A 125 -4.94 21.13 -1.20
C ASN A 125 -5.79 20.47 -0.10
N ASN A 126 -5.98 21.19 1.01
CA ASN A 126 -6.80 20.76 2.15
C ASN A 126 -6.31 19.46 2.81
N LEU A 127 -4.98 19.27 2.88
CA LEU A 127 -4.42 18.19 3.68
C LEU A 127 -4.67 18.47 5.17
N GLN A 128 -5.44 17.59 5.80
CA GLN A 128 -5.71 17.62 7.23
C GLN A 128 -5.03 16.42 7.88
N ASN A 129 -4.36 16.67 9.00
CA ASN A 129 -3.77 15.63 9.82
C ASN A 129 -3.98 15.96 11.29
N HIS A 130 -3.97 14.93 12.12
CA HIS A 130 -3.97 15.11 13.56
C HIS A 130 -2.58 15.54 14.03
N VAL A 131 -2.49 16.70 14.67
CA VAL A 131 -1.27 17.14 15.33
C VAL A 131 -1.15 16.41 16.66
N ALA A 132 -0.02 15.77 16.91
CA ALA A 132 0.28 15.09 18.16
C ALA A 132 1.54 15.70 18.78
N ALA A 133 1.49 15.94 20.10
CA ALA A 133 2.66 16.31 20.89
C ALA A 133 3.02 15.14 21.81
N ILE A 134 4.28 14.73 21.77
CA ILE A 134 4.80 13.68 22.66
C ILE A 134 5.41 14.38 23.87
N LEU A 135 4.81 14.16 25.05
CA LEU A 135 5.34 14.65 26.32
C LEU A 135 5.96 13.46 27.08
N PRO A 136 7.29 13.28 27.02
CA PRO A 136 7.94 12.21 27.76
C PRO A 136 7.95 12.53 29.25
N TYR A 137 7.58 11.56 30.08
CA TYR A 137 7.67 11.65 31.54
C TYR A 137 8.74 10.68 32.04
N ALA A 138 9.52 11.12 33.03
CA ALA A 138 10.43 10.23 33.74
C ALA A 138 9.61 9.25 34.57
N LEU A 139 9.82 7.96 34.33
CA LEU A 139 9.26 6.88 35.15
C LEU A 139 10.29 6.48 36.22
N ASP A 140 9.83 5.88 37.32
CA ASP A 140 10.72 5.25 38.29
C ASP A 140 11.64 4.25 37.56
N PRO A 141 12.98 4.30 37.77
CA PRO A 141 13.93 3.37 37.15
C PRO A 141 13.61 1.88 37.37
N LYS A 142 12.84 1.54 38.42
CA LYS A 142 12.38 0.18 38.70
C LYS A 142 11.30 -0.31 37.73
N ILE A 143 10.59 0.61 37.07
CA ILE A 143 9.54 0.27 36.10
C ILE A 143 10.21 0.05 34.75
N PRO A 144 10.14 -1.17 34.18
CA PRO A 144 10.72 -1.43 32.89
C PRO A 144 9.99 -0.65 31.80
N THR A 145 10.76 0.00 30.94
CA THR A 145 10.27 0.73 29.76
C THR A 145 9.62 -0.21 28.76
N ILE A 146 8.80 0.33 27.85
CA ILE A 146 8.20 -0.45 26.76
C ILE A 146 9.28 -1.18 25.95
N LYS A 147 10.41 -0.52 25.69
CA LYS A 147 11.56 -1.11 24.98
C LYS A 147 12.10 -2.36 25.70
N GLN A 148 12.40 -2.23 27.00
CA GLN A 148 12.89 -3.37 27.81
C GLN A 148 11.86 -4.51 27.88
N LYS A 149 10.56 -4.19 27.93
CA LYS A 149 9.51 -5.21 27.90
C LYS A 149 9.38 -5.89 26.54
N LEU A 150 9.63 -5.19 25.44
CA LEU A 150 9.60 -5.75 24.08
C LEU A 150 10.80 -6.65 23.76
N GLU A 151 11.96 -6.37 24.36
CA GLU A 151 13.20 -7.13 24.16
C GLU A 151 13.31 -8.34 25.10
N ASN A 152 12.46 -8.42 26.13
CA ASN A 152 12.47 -9.53 27.09
C ASN A 152 11.92 -10.83 26.46
N LEU A 153 12.77 -11.86 26.42
CA LEU A 153 12.46 -13.18 25.87
C LEU A 153 11.22 -13.83 26.50
N SER A 154 10.97 -13.62 27.80
CA SER A 154 9.79 -14.18 28.47
C SER A 154 8.48 -13.63 27.89
N ASN A 155 8.42 -12.34 27.57
CA ASN A 155 7.25 -11.71 26.95
C ASN A 155 7.06 -12.18 25.50
N ILE A 156 8.16 -12.44 24.78
CA ILE A 156 8.14 -13.01 23.43
C ILE A 156 7.59 -14.44 23.47
N GLN A 157 8.09 -15.24 24.41
CA GLN A 157 7.65 -16.61 24.60
C GLN A 157 6.17 -16.67 25.02
N GLU A 158 5.73 -15.80 25.94
CA GLU A 158 4.32 -15.70 26.32
C GLU A 158 3.42 -15.38 25.12
N ASN A 159 3.82 -14.43 24.27
CA ASN A 159 3.07 -14.10 23.06
C ASN A 159 3.04 -15.27 22.07
N PHE A 160 4.13 -16.02 21.93
CA PHE A 160 4.19 -17.18 21.03
C PHE A 160 3.31 -18.33 21.51
N GLU A 161 3.34 -18.64 22.82
CA GLU A 161 2.61 -19.76 23.41
C GLU A 161 1.12 -19.45 23.63
N ARG A 162 0.81 -18.24 24.09
CA ARG A 162 -0.52 -17.88 24.60
C ARG A 162 -1.21 -16.77 23.81
N ARG A 163 -0.51 -16.12 22.88
CA ARG A 163 -0.99 -14.93 22.14
C ARG A 163 -1.49 -13.82 23.07
N SER A 164 -0.84 -13.68 24.22
CA SER A 164 -1.14 -12.69 25.24
C SER A 164 0.10 -11.87 25.60
N GLY A 165 -0.06 -10.92 26.51
CA GLY A 165 1.02 -10.09 27.02
C GLY A 165 1.23 -8.79 26.24
N ILE A 166 2.33 -8.10 26.55
CA ILE A 166 2.56 -6.73 26.08
C ILE A 166 2.76 -6.62 24.56
N ILE A 167 3.24 -7.68 23.91
CA ILE A 167 3.51 -7.71 22.47
C ILE A 167 2.21 -7.77 21.66
N ALA A 168 1.15 -8.36 22.23
CA ALA A 168 -0.19 -8.39 21.64
C ALA A 168 -0.94 -7.05 21.78
N ASN A 169 -0.38 -6.06 22.49
CA ASN A 169 -0.98 -4.74 22.61
C ASN A 169 -0.78 -3.94 21.30
N PRO A 170 -1.83 -3.31 20.74
CA PRO A 170 -1.72 -2.48 19.53
C PRO A 170 -0.63 -1.40 19.60
N VAL A 171 -0.43 -0.80 20.78
CA VAL A 171 0.58 0.26 21.01
C VAL A 171 2.00 -0.29 20.82
N ALA A 172 2.24 -1.55 21.17
CA ALA A 172 3.52 -2.21 21.01
C ALA A 172 3.85 -2.52 19.53
N ILE A 173 2.81 -2.71 18.70
CA ILE A 173 2.95 -2.96 17.25
C ILE A 173 3.31 -1.66 16.52
N THR A 174 2.69 -0.54 16.88
CA THR A 174 2.93 0.78 16.23
C THR A 174 4.37 1.27 16.40
N LEU A 175 5.04 0.93 17.51
CA LEU A 175 6.42 1.37 17.79
C LEU A 175 7.51 0.59 17.02
N LYS A 176 7.13 -0.44 16.24
CA LYS A 176 8.06 -1.28 15.46
C LYS A 176 8.09 -0.97 13.96
N ILE A 177 7.22 -0.08 13.48
CA ILE A 177 7.12 0.35 12.06
C ILE A 177 7.85 1.69 11.92
#